data_AF-A0A8S9V231-F1
#
_entry.id   AF-A0A8S9V231-F1
#
_cell.length_a   1.000
_cell.length_b   1.000
_cell.length_c   1.000
_cell.angle_alpha   90.00
_cell.angle_beta   90.00
_cell.angle_gamma   90.00
#
_symmetry.space_group_name_H-M   'P 1'
#
loop_
_entity.id
_entity.type
_entity.pdbx_description
1 polymer ?
#
loop_
_entity_poly.entity_id
_entity_poly.type
_entity_poly.pdbx_seq_one_letter_code
_entity_poly.pdbx_strand_id
1 'polypeptide(L)'
;MFKGSHESPAKVSAATFKKTARYRQRQMQVETGIEDQINKLKAEIKGLERKNTDTVLAPSTPTNWALASEYFRLLNYYMSSPGTLYKMASKFLHGTMAANVIDGATYGPEAQLDNWRFFAYYFDDVVWNSRA
;
A
#
# COMPACT_ATOMS: atom_id res chain seq x y z
N MET A 1 -33.71 35.83 -45.73
CA MET A 1 -32.89 34.92 -46.56
C MET A 1 -32.18 33.96 -45.61
N PHE A 2 -32.80 32.83 -45.25
CA PHE A 2 -32.24 31.88 -44.28
C PHE A 2 -31.94 30.58 -45.04
N LYS A 3 -30.68 30.34 -45.40
CA LYS A 3 -30.23 29.05 -45.96
C LYS A 3 -30.16 28.05 -44.82
N GLY A 4 -31.26 27.36 -44.54
CA GLY A 4 -31.25 26.19 -43.68
C GLY A 4 -30.56 25.04 -44.40
N SER A 5 -29.33 24.71 -44.00
CA SER A 5 -28.64 23.50 -44.45
C SER A 5 -29.32 22.29 -43.81
N HIS A 6 -30.33 21.75 -44.47
CA HIS A 6 -30.96 20.49 -44.05
C HIS A 6 -29.98 19.35 -44.35
N GLU A 7 -29.13 19.01 -43.39
CA GLU A 7 -28.24 17.85 -43.52
C GLU A 7 -29.07 16.56 -43.60
N SER A 8 -28.71 15.70 -44.56
CA SER A 8 -29.39 14.42 -44.77
C SER A 8 -29.24 13.51 -43.54
N PRO A 9 -30.31 12.85 -43.08
CA PRO A 9 -30.29 11.99 -41.88
C PRO A 9 -29.26 10.86 -41.94
N ALA A 10 -28.92 10.38 -43.14
CA ALA A 10 -27.87 9.39 -43.34
C ALA A 10 -26.46 9.91 -42.96
N LYS A 11 -26.19 11.20 -43.17
CA LYS A 11 -24.91 11.84 -42.83
C LYS A 11 -24.74 12.01 -41.32
N VAL A 12 -25.82 12.37 -40.62
CA VAL A 12 -25.84 12.54 -39.16
C VAL A 12 -25.62 11.19 -38.46
N SER A 13 -26.29 10.14 -38.93
CA SER A 13 -26.13 8.77 -38.43
C SER A 13 -24.66 8.29 -38.57
N ALA A 14 -24.08 8.42 -39.76
CA ALA A 14 -22.69 8.04 -40.02
C ALA A 14 -21.67 8.82 -39.16
N ALA A 15 -21.92 10.10 -38.88
CA ALA A 15 -21.08 10.92 -38.02
C ALA A 15 -21.13 10.46 -36.55
N THR A 16 -22.30 10.10 -36.05
CA THR A 16 -22.49 9.58 -34.69
C THR A 16 -21.78 8.24 -34.50
N PHE A 17 -21.93 7.31 -35.45
CA PHE A 17 -21.21 6.03 -35.41
C PHE A 17 -19.68 6.20 -35.37
N LYS A 18 -19.13 7.10 -36.20
CA LYS A 18 -17.68 7.40 -36.20
C LYS A 18 -17.21 8.00 -34.87
N LYS A 19 -18.00 8.87 -34.24
CA LYS A 19 -17.67 9.44 -32.92
C LYS A 19 -17.64 8.36 -31.84
N THR A 20 -18.65 7.50 -31.80
CA THR A 20 -18.73 6.40 -30.82
C THR A 20 -17.61 5.38 -31.02
N ALA A 21 -17.26 5.04 -32.26
CA ALA A 21 -16.14 4.13 -32.55
C ALA A 21 -14.79 4.69 -32.06
N ARG A 22 -14.52 5.98 -32.32
CA ARG A 22 -13.29 6.65 -31.85
C ARG A 22 -13.21 6.73 -30.34
N TYR A 23 -14.33 6.98 -29.67
CA TYR A 23 -14.37 7.00 -28.21
C TYR A 23 -13.99 5.64 -27.62
N ARG A 24 -14.57 4.55 -28.14
CA ARG A 24 -14.24 3.18 -27.71
C ARG A 24 -12.77 2.83 -27.96
N GLN A 25 -12.23 3.24 -29.10
CA GLN A 25 -10.82 3.01 -29.42
C GLN A 25 -9.88 3.72 -28.43
N ARG A 26 -10.20 4.96 -28.03
CA ARG A 26 -9.40 5.69 -27.04
C ARG A 26 -9.48 5.04 -25.65
N GLN A 27 -10.66 4.55 -25.25
CA GLN A 27 -10.83 3.83 -24.00
C GLN A 27 -9.96 2.57 -23.96
N MET A 28 -10.00 1.77 -25.03
CA MET A 28 -9.18 0.57 -25.14
C MET A 28 -7.68 0.89 -25.07
N GLN A 29 -7.22 1.97 -25.72
CA GLN A 29 -5.82 2.38 -25.67
C GLN A 29 -5.35 2.79 -24.27
N VAL A 30 -6.21 3.47 -23.52
CA VAL A 30 -5.91 3.86 -22.13
C VAL A 30 -5.84 2.61 -21.24
N GLU A 31 -6.80 1.71 -21.38
CA GLU A 31 -6.85 0.46 -20.62
C GLU A 31 -5.63 -0.41 -20.89
N THR A 32 -5.26 -0.61 -22.15
CA THR A 32 -4.04 -1.35 -22.51
C THR A 32 -2.78 -0.66 -21.98
N GLY A 33 -2.73 0.67 -22.02
CA GLY A 33 -1.58 1.43 -21.52
C GLY A 33 -1.42 1.32 -19.99
N ILE A 34 -2.53 1.26 -19.24
CA ILE A 34 -2.51 1.04 -17.80
C ILE A 34 -2.03 -0.38 -17.51
N GLU A 35 -2.57 -1.38 -18.21
CA GLU A 35 -2.19 -2.78 -18.03
C GLU A 35 -0.70 -3.01 -18.32
N ASP A 36 -0.17 -2.39 -19.38
CA ASP A 36 1.26 -2.43 -19.71
C ASP A 36 2.12 -1.81 -18.59
N GLN A 37 1.69 -0.68 -18.02
CA GLN A 37 2.39 -0.04 -16.90
C GLN A 37 2.35 -0.88 -15.63
N ILE A 38 1.21 -1.49 -15.31
CA ILE A 38 1.08 -2.41 -14.17
C ILE A 38 2.03 -3.60 -14.34
N ASN A 39 2.05 -4.21 -15.52
CA ASN A 39 2.92 -5.35 -15.80
C ASN A 39 4.40 -4.97 -15.76
N LYS A 40 4.76 -3.79 -16.25
CA LYS A 40 6.11 -3.23 -16.12
C LYS A 40 6.51 -3.05 -14.66
N LEU A 41 5.67 -2.41 -13.84
CA LEU A 41 5.95 -2.20 -12.42
C LEU A 41 6.11 -3.52 -11.66
N LYS A 42 5.23 -4.50 -11.92
CA LYS A 42 5.35 -5.84 -11.33
C LYS A 42 6.68 -6.52 -11.69
N ALA A 43 7.12 -6.39 -12.95
CA ALA A 43 8.40 -6.94 -13.39
C ALA A 43 9.59 -6.23 -12.72
N GLU A 44 9.53 -4.91 -12.58
CA GLU A 44 10.56 -4.11 -11.89
C GLU A 44 10.67 -4.47 -10.42
N ILE A 45 9.54 -4.59 -9.70
CA ILE A 45 9.50 -5.03 -8.30
C ILE A 45 10.16 -6.41 -8.17
N LYS A 46 9.75 -7.37 -9.00
CA LYS A 46 10.32 -8.73 -8.99
C LYS A 46 11.83 -8.73 -9.28
N GLY A 47 12.30 -7.83 -10.15
CA GLY A 47 13.72 -7.66 -10.43
C GLY A 47 14.50 -7.11 -9.22
N LEU A 48 13.93 -6.12 -8.54
CA LEU A 48 14.50 -5.52 -7.34
C LEU A 48 14.57 -6.51 -6.17
N GLU A 49 13.51 -7.30 -5.97
CA GLU A 49 13.46 -8.36 -4.94
C GLU A 49 14.58 -9.40 -5.16
N ARG A 50 14.78 -9.84 -6.40
CA ARG A 50 15.85 -10.77 -6.74
C ARG A 50 17.23 -10.17 -6.45
N LYS A 51 17.47 -8.95 -6.89
CA LYS A 51 18.74 -8.25 -6.65
C LYS A 51 19.03 -8.11 -5.16
N ASN A 52 18.01 -7.81 -4.35
CA ASN A 52 18.15 -7.76 -2.90
C ASN A 52 18.60 -9.12 -2.37
N THR A 53 17.92 -10.21 -2.77
CA THR A 53 18.21 -11.59 -2.35
C THR A 53 19.63 -12.04 -2.73
N ASP A 54 20.10 -11.69 -3.94
CA ASP A 54 21.43 -12.06 -4.43
C ASP A 54 22.57 -11.30 -3.70
N THR A 55 22.26 -10.20 -3.01
CA THR A 55 23.24 -9.34 -2.31
C THR A 55 23.32 -9.55 -0.80
N VAL A 56 22.57 -10.49 -0.22
CA VAL A 56 22.48 -10.62 1.25
C VAL A 56 23.65 -11.42 1.82
N LEU A 57 24.78 -10.75 2.05
CA LEU A 57 25.40 -10.89 3.38
C LEU A 57 24.52 -10.07 4.32
N ALA A 58 23.79 -10.76 5.21
CA ALA A 58 22.89 -10.10 6.14
C ALA A 58 23.71 -9.09 6.96
N PRO A 59 23.34 -7.79 6.95
CA PRO A 59 23.94 -6.84 7.86
C PRO A 59 23.82 -7.38 9.28
N SER A 60 24.94 -7.48 10.00
CA SER A 60 24.94 -7.96 11.39
C SER A 60 24.09 -7.07 12.31
N THR A 61 23.80 -5.86 11.86
CA THR A 61 22.88 -4.90 12.51
C THR A 61 21.66 -4.69 11.61
N PRO A 62 20.43 -4.82 12.13
CA PRO A 62 19.22 -4.54 11.36
C PRO A 62 19.24 -3.12 10.79
N THR A 63 18.86 -2.96 9.52
CA THR A 63 18.61 -1.62 8.97
C THR A 63 17.37 -1.02 9.63
N ASN A 64 17.26 0.32 9.63
CA ASN A 64 16.07 1.00 10.16
C ASN A 64 14.77 0.49 9.50
N TRP A 65 14.81 0.15 8.21
CA TRP A 65 13.66 -0.41 7.49
C TRP A 65 13.32 -1.83 7.92
N ALA A 66 14.31 -2.69 8.15
CA ALA A 66 14.08 -4.02 8.69
C ALA A 66 13.48 -3.96 10.10
N LEU A 67 13.94 -3.01 10.92
CA LEU A 67 13.39 -2.79 12.25
C LEU A 67 11.95 -2.23 12.19
N ALA A 68 11.68 -1.28 11.29
CA ALA A 68 10.34 -0.75 11.08
C ALA A 68 9.36 -1.83 10.58
N SER A 69 9.77 -2.68 9.64
CA SER A 69 8.91 -3.78 9.18
C SER A 69 8.62 -4.79 10.28
N GLU A 70 9.62 -5.13 11.10
CA GLU A 70 9.42 -6.05 12.23
C GLU A 70 8.54 -5.44 13.31
N TYR A 71 8.64 -4.13 13.56
CA TYR A 71 7.75 -3.40 14.45
C TYR A 71 6.29 -3.53 14.00
N PHE A 72 5.96 -3.21 12.74
CA PHE A 72 4.59 -3.31 12.24
C PHE A 72 4.08 -4.75 12.21
N ARG A 73 4.94 -5.71 11.84
CA ARG A 73 4.61 -7.14 11.86
C ARG A 73 4.22 -7.61 13.27
N LEU A 74 5.02 -7.24 14.28
CA LEU A 74 4.76 -7.61 15.67
C LEU A 74 3.57 -6.86 16.26
N LEU A 75 3.36 -5.59 15.88
CA LEU A 75 2.16 -4.84 16.24
C LEU A 75 0.89 -5.56 15.74
N ASN A 76 0.84 -5.88 14.45
CA ASN A 76 -0.31 -6.56 13.86
C ASN A 76 -0.56 -7.93 14.50
N TYR A 77 0.52 -8.67 14.80
CA TYR A 77 0.39 -9.94 15.50
C TYR A 77 -0.10 -9.75 16.94
N TYR A 78 0.43 -8.74 17.65
CA TYR A 78 0.01 -8.36 19.00
C TYR A 78 -1.48 -8.05 19.06
N MET A 79 -2.02 -7.31 18.08
CA MET A 79 -3.45 -7.00 18.00
C MET A 79 -4.34 -8.25 18.03
N SER A 80 -3.90 -9.37 17.46
CA SER A 80 -4.68 -10.62 17.46
C SER A 80 -4.74 -11.33 18.82
N SER A 81 -3.78 -11.08 19.71
CA SER A 81 -3.77 -11.68 21.06
C SER A 81 -2.93 -10.87 22.07
N PRO A 82 -3.40 -9.68 22.49
CA PRO A 82 -2.62 -8.74 23.31
C PRO A 82 -2.17 -9.32 24.66
N GLY A 83 -3.01 -10.16 25.28
CA GLY A 83 -2.71 -10.81 26.56
C GLY A 83 -1.59 -11.85 26.44
N THR A 84 -1.68 -12.72 25.42
CA THR A 84 -0.71 -13.81 25.21
C THR A 84 0.64 -13.27 24.73
N LEU A 85 0.62 -12.21 23.92
CA LEU A 85 1.81 -11.70 23.23
C LEU A 85 2.53 -10.57 23.98
N TYR A 86 2.02 -10.14 25.14
CA TYR A 86 2.60 -9.07 25.95
C TYR A 86 4.10 -9.24 26.22
N LYS A 87 4.52 -10.43 26.68
CA LYS A 87 5.93 -10.70 27.01
C LYS A 87 6.85 -10.58 25.78
N MET A 88 6.35 -10.99 24.62
CA MET A 88 7.10 -10.91 23.36
C MET A 88 7.23 -9.45 22.91
N ALA A 89 6.12 -8.71 22.90
CA ALA A 89 6.10 -7.29 22.54
C ALA A 89 6.99 -6.45 23.47
N SER A 90 6.88 -6.64 24.79
CA SER A 90 7.72 -5.98 25.79
C SER A 90 9.21 -6.26 25.53
N LYS A 91 9.60 -7.53 25.36
CA LYS A 91 10.99 -7.90 25.06
C LYS A 91 11.51 -7.24 23.78
N PHE A 92 10.70 -7.20 22.74
CA PHE A 92 11.07 -6.59 21.46
C PHE A 92 11.28 -5.07 21.61
N LEU A 93 10.33 -4.36 22.20
CA LEU A 93 10.40 -2.90 22.35
C LEU A 93 11.59 -2.50 23.23
N HIS A 94 11.82 -3.18 24.35
CA HIS A 94 12.98 -2.93 25.21
C HIS A 94 14.32 -3.27 24.54
N GLY A 95 14.35 -4.27 23.66
CA GLY A 95 15.56 -4.68 22.96
C GLY A 95 15.90 -3.79 21.76
N THR A 96 14.95 -3.01 21.26
CA THR A 96 15.09 -2.28 19.99
C THR A 96 14.96 -0.77 20.12
N MET A 97 14.26 -0.27 21.12
CA MET A 97 14.07 1.15 21.36
C MET A 97 15.00 1.67 22.43
N ALA A 98 15.43 2.93 22.28
CA ALA A 98 16.10 3.64 23.34
C ALA A 98 15.14 3.87 24.52
N ALA A 99 15.65 3.85 25.75
CA ALA A 99 14.86 4.05 26.97
C ALA A 99 14.10 5.40 26.99
N ASN A 100 14.58 6.39 26.25
CA ASN A 100 14.01 7.73 26.11
C ASN A 100 13.41 8.00 24.73
N VAL A 101 13.05 6.97 23.96
CA VAL A 101 12.33 7.15 22.69
C VAL A 101 11.07 7.98 22.94
N ILE A 102 10.79 8.97 22.09
CA ILE A 102 9.66 9.88 22.26
C ILE A 102 8.57 9.49 21.26
N ASP A 103 7.35 9.28 21.75
CA ASP A 103 6.13 9.12 20.96
C ASP A 103 5.09 10.15 21.44
N GLY A 104 5.00 11.27 20.71
CA GLY A 104 4.15 12.41 21.07
C GLY A 104 4.52 12.99 22.43
N ALA A 105 3.57 12.92 23.38
CA ALA A 105 3.74 13.41 24.75
C ALA A 105 4.28 12.34 25.72
N THR A 106 4.50 11.11 25.25
CA THR A 106 4.94 9.98 26.06
C THR A 106 6.33 9.51 25.65
N TYR A 107 7.02 8.77 26.50
CA TYR A 107 8.35 8.27 26.21
C TYR A 107 8.61 6.88 26.75
N GLY A 108 9.53 6.19 26.08
CA GLY A 108 10.06 4.90 26.48
C GLY A 108 9.26 3.70 25.93
N PRO A 109 9.87 2.50 25.99
CA PRO A 109 9.25 1.26 25.49
C PRO A 109 7.92 0.91 26.17
N GLU A 110 7.74 1.28 27.44
CA GLU A 110 6.51 1.01 28.19
C GLU A 110 5.34 1.86 27.69
N ALA A 111 5.57 3.15 27.42
CA ALA A 111 4.54 4.00 26.82
C ALA A 111 4.10 3.47 25.45
N GLN A 112 5.05 2.96 24.66
CA GLN A 112 4.73 2.35 23.37
C GLN A 112 3.88 1.08 23.54
N LEU A 113 4.18 0.27 24.56
CA LEU A 113 3.45 -0.96 24.84
C LEU A 113 2.02 -0.67 25.33
N ASP A 114 1.84 0.38 26.13
CA ASP A 114 0.52 0.87 26.50
C ASP A 114 -0.24 1.43 25.29
N ASN A 115 0.43 2.14 24.37
CA ASN A 115 -0.16 2.52 23.09
C ASN A 115 -0.65 1.29 22.31
N TRP A 116 0.14 0.23 22.22
CA TRP A 116 -0.26 -1.02 21.56
C TRP A 116 -1.49 -1.65 22.23
N ARG A 117 -1.56 -1.64 23.56
CA ARG A 117 -2.74 -2.09 24.31
C ARG A 117 -3.97 -1.25 24.01
N PHE A 118 -3.82 0.08 23.98
CA PHE A 118 -4.92 0.98 23.63
C PHE A 118 -5.40 0.70 22.21
N PHE A 119 -4.50 0.57 21.24
CA PHE A 119 -4.87 0.22 19.87
C PHE A 119 -5.63 -1.10 19.81
N ALA A 120 -5.15 -2.15 20.50
CA ALA A 120 -5.83 -3.44 20.50
C ALA A 120 -7.22 -3.38 21.16
N TYR A 121 -7.37 -2.58 22.22
CA TYR A 121 -8.64 -2.41 22.90
C TYR A 121 -9.66 -1.63 22.05
N TYR A 122 -9.23 -0.57 21.38
CA TYR A 122 -10.13 0.30 20.61
C TYR A 122 -10.41 -0.17 19.19
N PHE A 123 -9.54 -1.02 18.61
CA PHE A 123 -9.61 -1.46 17.23
C PHE A 123 -9.63 -2.99 17.09
N ASP A 124 -10.23 -3.70 18.05
CA ASP A 124 -10.37 -5.17 18.06
C ASP A 124 -11.11 -5.71 16.81
N ASP A 125 -11.82 -4.85 16.07
CA ASP A 125 -12.53 -5.15 14.83
C ASP A 125 -11.81 -4.70 13.53
N VAL A 126 -10.66 -4.03 13.62
CA VAL A 126 -9.95 -3.51 12.44
C VAL A 126 -8.89 -4.49 11.96
N VAL A 127 -9.21 -5.19 10.87
CA VAL A 127 -8.22 -5.97 10.11
C VAL A 127 -7.31 -5.00 9.33
N TRP A 128 -6.13 -4.71 9.87
CA TRP A 128 -5.07 -4.01 9.12
C TRP A 128 -4.51 -4.93 8.03
N ASN A 129 -5.13 -4.92 6.85
CA ASN A 129 -4.65 -5.69 5.70
C ASN A 129 -3.42 -5.02 5.09
N SER A 130 -2.22 -5.38 5.58
CA SER A 130 -0.94 -4.91 5.04
C SER A 130 -0.48 -5.69 3.79
N ARG A 131 -1.41 -6.14 2.94
CA ARG A 131 -1.09 -6.62 1.58
C ARG A 131 -1.54 -5.56 0.58
N ALA A 132 -0.62 -4.68 0.24
CA ALA A 132 -0.62 -3.90 -0.99
C ALA A 132 0.75 -4.05 -1.63
#